data_AF-A0A371H7N7-F1
#
_entry.id   AF-A0A371H7N7-F1
#
_cell.length_a   1.000
_cell.length_b   1.000
_cell.length_c   1.000
_cell.angle_alpha   90.00
_cell.angle_beta   90.00
_cell.angle_gamma   90.00
#
_symmetry.space_group_name_H-M   'P 1'
#
loop_
_entity.id
_entity.type
_entity.pdbx_description
1 polymer ?
#
loop_
_entity_poly.entity_id
_entity_poly.type
_entity_poly.pdbx_seq_one_letter_code
_entity_poly.pdbx_strand_id
1 'polypeptide(L)'
;MFFLYLDTGCSNYMTGNRDWLVDFNPNVTTSVRFADNSTNLVEGIGKNGKTAFMHDVLYIPSMKNNLLSLGQLLEKGFTMVMQANHIKNFDDKQRLVLKAQLSRNRTFKVNLSTIAIQYLSTVNTRR
;
A
#
# COMPACT_ATOMS: atom_id res chain seq x y z
N MET A 1 -2.13 -1.15 -15.87
CA MET A 1 -2.64 -0.18 -14.87
C MET A 1 -2.31 -0.71 -13.49
N PHE A 2 -1.66 0.07 -12.63
CA PHE A 2 -1.05 -0.42 -11.40
C PHE A 2 -1.90 -0.04 -10.18
N PHE A 3 -2.61 -1.02 -9.62
CA PHE A 3 -3.52 -0.81 -8.49
C PHE A 3 -3.01 -1.48 -7.22
N LEU A 4 -3.28 -0.83 -6.09
CA LEU A 4 -3.21 -1.40 -4.75
C LEU A 4 -4.63 -1.46 -4.18
N TYR A 5 -4.97 -2.55 -3.51
CA TYR A 5 -6.18 -2.65 -2.69
C TYR A 5 -5.85 -2.17 -1.29
N LEU A 6 -6.73 -1.35 -0.71
CA LEU A 6 -6.61 -0.94 0.68
C LEU A 6 -7.29 -1.98 1.54
N ASP A 7 -6.56 -2.54 2.49
CA ASP A 7 -7.00 -3.69 3.25
C ASP A 7 -6.64 -3.54 4.74
N THR A 8 -7.65 -3.60 5.61
CA THR A 8 -7.48 -3.59 7.06
C THR A 8 -7.07 -4.96 7.61
N GLY A 9 -7.36 -6.05 6.89
CA GLY A 9 -6.97 -7.42 7.26
C GLY A 9 -5.57 -7.81 6.81
N CYS A 10 -4.89 -6.89 6.11
CA CYS A 10 -3.54 -7.09 5.60
C CYS A 10 -2.52 -6.54 6.61
N SER A 11 -1.56 -7.36 7.06
CA SER A 11 -0.55 -6.95 8.05
C SER A 11 0.57 -6.10 7.46
N ASN A 12 0.94 -6.34 6.20
CA ASN A 12 2.08 -5.71 5.55
C ASN A 12 1.72 -5.28 4.13
N TYR A 13 2.44 -4.31 3.58
CA TYR A 13 2.41 -4.08 2.14
C TYR A 13 2.93 -5.29 1.40
N MET A 14 2.17 -5.76 0.42
CA MET A 14 2.47 -6.98 -0.33
C MET A 14 2.25 -6.77 -1.82
N THR A 15 3.18 -7.25 -2.64
CA THR A 15 3.11 -7.13 -4.10
C THR A 15 3.57 -8.42 -4.78
N GLY A 16 2.90 -8.79 -5.87
CA GLY A 16 3.40 -9.81 -6.80
C GLY A 16 4.26 -9.22 -7.92
N ASN A 17 4.44 -7.90 -7.95
CA ASN A 17 5.20 -7.22 -9.00
C ASN A 17 6.60 -6.80 -8.50
N ARG A 18 7.62 -7.50 -8.97
CA ARG A 18 9.03 -7.27 -8.63
C ARG A 18 9.61 -5.97 -9.20
N ASP A 19 9.09 -5.49 -10.32
CA ASP A 19 9.57 -4.27 -10.99
C ASP A 19 9.18 -2.99 -10.25
N TRP A 20 8.26 -3.09 -9.29
CA TRP A 20 7.87 -1.95 -8.45
C TRP A 20 8.86 -1.71 -7.31
N LEU A 21 9.73 -2.68 -7.02
CA LEU A 21 10.59 -2.68 -5.85
C LEU A 21 11.98 -2.16 -6.22
N VAL A 22 12.38 -1.09 -5.52
CA VAL A 22 13.76 -0.60 -5.46
C VAL A 22 14.37 -1.03 -4.12
N ASP A 23 15.70 -0.98 -4.03
CA ASP A 23 16.46 -1.47 -2.85
C ASP A 23 16.06 -2.90 -2.44
N PHE A 24 15.79 -3.75 -3.43
CA PHE A 24 15.25 -5.08 -3.20
C PHE A 24 16.27 -6.01 -2.54
N ASN A 25 15.88 -6.58 -1.41
CA ASN A 25 16.66 -7.57 -0.68
C ASN A 25 16.01 -8.97 -0.84
N PRO A 26 16.61 -9.88 -1.62
CA PRO A 26 16.10 -11.25 -1.81
C PRO A 26 16.37 -12.17 -0.61
N ASN A 27 17.24 -11.77 0.33
CA ASN A 27 17.66 -12.64 1.43
C ASN A 27 16.60 -12.71 2.56
N VAL A 28 15.51 -11.96 2.43
CA VAL A 28 14.37 -12.06 3.35
C VAL A 28 13.50 -13.22 2.90
N THR A 29 13.75 -14.39 3.48
CA THR A 29 12.95 -15.60 3.29
C THR A 29 12.07 -15.80 4.52
N THR A 30 10.87 -15.25 4.48
CA THR A 30 9.82 -15.46 5.49
C THR A 30 8.56 -15.99 4.81
N SER A 31 7.53 -16.31 5.58
CA SER A 31 6.25 -16.75 5.05
C SER A 31 5.11 -15.89 5.55
N VAL A 32 4.15 -15.59 4.69
CA VAL A 32 2.90 -14.94 5.07
C VAL A 32 1.75 -15.94 5.07
N ARG A 33 0.84 -15.77 6.03
CA ARG A 33 -0.38 -16.58 6.13
C ARG A 33 -1.59 -15.75 5.69
N PHE A 34 -2.39 -16.30 4.79
CA PHE A 34 -3.61 -15.67 4.29
C PHE A 34 -4.81 -16.03 5.16
N ALA A 35 -5.93 -15.34 4.92
CA ALA A 35 -7.18 -15.54 5.65
C ALA A 35 -7.76 -16.96 5.50
N ASP A 36 -7.42 -17.66 4.41
CA ASP A 36 -7.79 -19.06 4.17
C ASP A 36 -6.82 -20.07 4.81
N ASN A 37 -5.90 -19.59 5.68
CA ASN A 37 -4.86 -20.37 6.34
C ASN A 37 -3.79 -20.94 5.38
N SER A 38 -3.84 -20.60 4.09
CA SER A 38 -2.76 -20.90 3.17
C SER A 38 -1.52 -20.06 3.52
N THR A 39 -0.35 -20.61 3.24
CA THR A 39 0.94 -19.96 3.50
C THR A 39 1.67 -19.79 2.18
N ASN A 40 2.22 -18.60 1.93
CA ASN A 40 3.07 -18.36 0.77
C ASN A 40 4.43 -17.82 1.20
N LEU A 41 5.45 -18.19 0.42
CA LEU A 41 6.80 -17.72 0.62
C LEU A 41 6.92 -16.25 0.19
N VAL A 42 7.57 -15.47 1.04
CA VAL A 42 8.10 -14.14 0.69
C VAL A 42 9.48 -14.35 0.09
N GLU A 43 9.67 -13.86 -1.13
CA GLU A 43 10.92 -13.99 -1.89
C GLU A 43 11.77 -12.71 -1.86
N GLY A 44 11.39 -11.76 -1.01
CA GLY A 44 12.20 -10.61 -0.69
C GLY A 44 11.38 -9.44 -0.17
N ILE A 45 12.08 -8.36 0.15
CA ILE A 45 11.51 -7.11 0.61
C ILE A 45 12.10 -5.95 -0.18
N GLY A 46 11.34 -4.89 -0.38
CA GLY A 46 11.86 -3.68 -1.00
C GLY A 46 11.03 -2.45 -0.67
N LYS A 47 11.38 -1.34 -1.32
CA LYS A 47 10.63 -0.09 -1.25
C LYS A 47 9.90 0.10 -2.57
N ASN A 48 8.69 0.66 -2.54
CA ASN A 48 8.03 1.02 -3.78
C ASN A 48 8.69 2.26 -4.40
N GLY A 49 9.33 2.12 -5.56
CA GLY A 49 10.05 3.21 -6.22
C GLY A 49 9.17 4.39 -6.67
N LYS A 50 7.84 4.23 -6.66
CA LYS A 50 6.88 5.26 -7.09
C LYS A 50 6.29 6.07 -5.94
N THR A 51 6.38 5.58 -4.69
CA THR A 51 5.72 6.20 -3.54
C THR A 51 6.66 6.22 -2.34
N ALA A 52 7.10 7.42 -1.96
CA ALA A 52 8.12 7.63 -0.93
C ALA A 52 7.74 7.17 0.49
N PHE A 53 6.48 6.77 0.76
CA PHE A 53 6.04 6.31 2.08
C PHE A 53 5.86 4.79 2.20
N MET A 54 5.92 4.06 1.08
CA MET A 54 5.75 2.59 1.05
C MET A 54 7.10 1.88 1.15
N HIS A 55 7.55 1.75 2.40
CA HIS A 55 8.70 0.95 2.80
C HIS A 55 8.26 -0.46 3.20
N ASP A 56 9.21 -1.39 3.25
CA ASP A 56 9.03 -2.75 3.79
C ASP A 56 7.92 -3.53 3.05
N VAL A 57 7.90 -3.41 1.72
CA VAL A 57 6.95 -4.10 0.85
C VAL A 57 7.44 -5.52 0.61
N LEU A 58 6.66 -6.50 1.05
CA LEU A 58 6.93 -7.92 0.84
C LEU A 58 6.64 -8.31 -0.61
N TYR A 59 7.58 -9.03 -1.21
CA TYR A 59 7.43 -9.61 -2.54
C TYR A 59 6.98 -11.06 -2.45
N ILE A 60 5.83 -11.36 -3.04
CA ILE A 60 5.24 -12.69 -3.06
C ILE A 60 4.79 -12.97 -4.50
N PRO A 61 5.57 -13.73 -5.31
CA PRO A 61 5.30 -13.88 -6.75
C PRO A 61 3.92 -14.47 -7.07
N SER A 62 3.37 -15.30 -6.17
CA SER A 62 2.05 -15.92 -6.35
C SER A 62 0.88 -14.94 -6.21
N MET A 63 1.11 -13.71 -5.70
CA MET A 63 0.06 -12.72 -5.52
C MET A 63 -0.43 -12.12 -6.83
N LYS A 64 -1.73 -12.26 -7.08
CA LYS A 64 -2.40 -11.66 -8.25
C LYS A 64 -2.78 -10.19 -8.05
N ASN A 65 -2.95 -9.77 -6.79
CA ASN A 65 -3.34 -8.42 -6.42
C ASN A 65 -2.35 -7.88 -5.40
N ASN A 66 -2.05 -6.60 -5.49
CA ASN A 66 -1.16 -5.93 -4.55
C ASN A 66 -1.99 -5.31 -3.42
N LEU A 67 -1.53 -5.47 -2.19
CA LEU A 67 -2.25 -5.06 -0.99
C LEU A 67 -1.49 -3.95 -0.26
N LEU A 68 -2.24 -2.95 0.17
CA LEU A 68 -1.79 -1.88 1.04
C LEU A 68 -2.47 -2.07 2.41
N SER A 69 -1.69 -2.43 3.42
CA SER A 69 -2.09 -2.49 4.81
C SER A 69 -2.51 -1.11 5.34
N LEU A 70 -3.79 -0.95 5.62
CA LEU A 70 -4.28 0.22 6.33
C LEU A 70 -3.79 0.25 7.79
N GLY A 71 -3.49 -0.92 8.38
CA GLY A 71 -2.88 -1.03 9.70
C GLY A 71 -1.50 -0.37 9.77
N GLN A 72 -0.64 -0.62 8.78
CA GLN A 72 0.69 0.02 8.72
C GLN A 72 0.61 1.54 8.51
N LEU A 73 -0.40 2.04 7.79
CA LEU A 73 -0.63 3.49 7.72
C LEU A 73 -1.01 4.05 9.10
N LEU A 74 -1.87 3.36 9.83
CA LEU A 74 -2.25 3.75 11.19
C LEU A 74 -1.05 3.75 12.14
N GLU A 75 -0.19 2.73 12.10
CA GLU A 75 1.06 2.68 12.89
C GLU A 75 2.00 3.86 12.59
N LYS A 76 2.01 4.34 11.35
CA LYS A 76 2.79 5.51 10.90
C LYS A 76 2.12 6.85 11.24
N GLY A 77 1.02 6.85 12.00
CA GLY A 77 0.32 8.05 12.45
C GLY A 77 -0.63 8.67 11.42
N PHE A 78 -0.96 7.96 10.34
CA PHE A 78 -1.94 8.47 9.38
C PHE A 78 -3.35 8.40 9.96
N THR A 79 -4.13 9.47 9.74
CA THR A 79 -5.55 9.49 10.06
C THR A 79 -6.36 8.94 8.89
N MET A 80 -7.30 8.04 9.17
CA MET A 80 -8.17 7.44 8.16
C MET A 80 -9.62 7.87 8.37
N VAL A 81 -10.27 8.34 7.30
CA VAL A 81 -11.68 8.71 7.32
C VAL A 81 -12.42 7.95 6.23
N MET A 82 -13.41 7.16 6.65
CA MET A 82 -14.31 6.42 5.76
C MET A 82 -15.71 7.05 5.82
N GLN A 83 -16.08 7.79 4.79
CA GLN A 83 -17.38 8.44 4.71
C GLN A 83 -17.76 8.74 3.26
N ALA A 84 -19.06 8.87 2.98
CA ALA A 84 -19.58 9.24 1.66
C ALA A 84 -18.97 8.42 0.51
N ASN A 85 -18.92 7.08 0.67
CA ASN A 85 -18.36 6.15 -0.31
C ASN A 85 -16.88 6.37 -0.66
N HIS A 86 -16.12 6.98 0.24
CA HIS A 86 -14.68 7.18 0.09
C HIS A 86 -13.93 6.77 1.34
N ILE A 87 -12.69 6.33 1.14
CA ILE A 87 -11.67 6.31 2.18
C ILE A 87 -10.61 7.37 1.85
N LYS A 88 -10.26 8.17 2.84
CA LYS A 88 -9.23 9.19 2.78
C LYS A 88 -8.19 8.92 3.87
N ASN A 89 -6.92 9.03 3.53
CA ASN A 89 -5.82 8.96 4.49
C ASN A 89 -5.12 10.30 4.52
N PHE A 90 -4.86 10.78 5.72
CA PHE A 90 -4.19 12.04 5.98
C PHE A 90 -2.91 11.78 6.76
N ASP A 91 -1.87 12.55 6.50
CA ASP A 91 -0.67 12.52 7.34
C ASP A 91 -0.86 13.24 8.68
N ASP A 92 0.20 13.25 9.48
CA ASP A 92 0.29 13.92 10.79
C ASP A 92 -0.11 15.41 10.76
N LYS A 93 0.05 16.07 9.60
CA LYS A 93 -0.30 17.47 9.36
C LYS A 93 -1.70 17.65 8.75
N GLN A 94 -2.54 16.60 8.79
CA GLN A 94 -3.89 16.59 8.22
C GLN A 94 -3.92 16.85 6.70
N ARG A 95 -2.84 16.54 5.97
CA ARG A 95 -2.80 16.68 4.51
C ARG A 95 -3.27 15.39 3.85
N LEU A 96 -4.10 15.50 2.82
CA LEU A 96 -4.63 14.35 2.10
C LEU A 96 -3.52 13.67 1.30
N VAL A 97 -3.17 12.43 1.68
CA VAL A 97 -2.14 11.63 0.99
C VAL A 97 -2.75 10.63 0.03
N LEU A 98 -3.91 10.08 0.39
CA LEU A 98 -4.56 9.04 -0.40
C LEU A 98 -6.08 9.22 -0.35
N LYS A 99 -6.72 9.08 -1.51
CA LYS A 99 -8.18 9.01 -1.63
C LYS A 99 -8.57 7.86 -2.56
N ALA A 100 -9.48 7.00 -2.09
CA ALA A 100 -10.08 5.96 -2.91
C ALA A 100 -11.61 5.99 -2.80
N GLN A 101 -12.28 5.74 -3.91
CA GLN A 101 -13.73 5.59 -3.96
C GLN A 101 -14.10 4.11 -3.78
N LEU A 102 -15.23 3.85 -3.12
CA LEU A 102 -15.81 2.52 -3.00
C LEU A 102 -16.18 1.99 -4.39
N SER A 103 -15.62 0.85 -4.77
CA SER A 103 -15.92 0.19 -6.04
C SER A 103 -17.17 -0.71 -5.95
N ARG A 104 -17.68 -1.15 -7.11
CA ARG A 104 -18.88 -2.02 -7.19
C ARG A 104 -18.75 -3.33 -6.40
N ASN A 105 -17.54 -3.91 -6.33
CA ASN A 105 -17.24 -5.09 -5.53
C ASN A 105 -16.98 -4.77 -4.04
N ARG A 106 -17.36 -3.57 -3.57
CA ARG A 106 -17.22 -3.10 -2.18
C ARG A 106 -15.78 -3.08 -1.66
N THR A 107 -14.82 -2.81 -2.56
CA THR A 107 -13.40 -2.66 -2.20
C THR A 107 -12.93 -1.23 -2.41
N PHE A 108 -11.77 -0.89 -1.87
CA PHE A 108 -11.10 0.37 -2.17
C PHE A 108 -9.81 0.07 -2.91
N LYS A 109 -9.63 0.70 -4.08
CA LYS A 109 -8.41 0.56 -4.88
C LYS A 109 -7.87 1.93 -5.24
N VAL A 110 -6.55 2.02 -5.30
CA VAL A 110 -5.85 3.25 -5.63
C VAL A 110 -4.88 3.00 -6.76
N ASN A 111 -4.80 3.94 -7.69
CA ASN A 111 -3.78 3.95 -8.71
C ASN A 111 -2.50 4.56 -8.13
N LEU A 112 -1.39 3.81 -8.20
CA LEU A 112 -0.09 4.25 -7.70
C LEU A 112 0.36 5.58 -8.29
N SER A 113 0.09 5.85 -9.57
CA SER A 113 0.44 7.12 -10.20
C SER A 113 -0.32 8.30 -9.59
N THR A 114 -1.59 8.09 -9.21
CA THR A 114 -2.41 9.12 -8.57
C THR A 114 -1.95 9.39 -7.14
N ILE A 115 -1.56 8.35 -6.40
CA ILE A 115 -1.00 8.47 -5.04
C ILE A 115 0.29 9.27 -5.07
N ALA A 116 1.19 8.95 -6.00
CA ALA A 116 2.47 9.65 -6.14
C ALA A 116 2.27 11.15 -6.40
N ILE A 117 1.35 11.51 -7.29
CA ILE A 117 1.00 12.91 -7.57
C ILE A 117 0.42 13.62 -6.35
N GLN A 118 -0.53 12.99 -5.65
CA GLN A 118 -1.14 13.56 -4.44
C GLN A 118 -0.09 13.77 -3.35
N TYR A 119 0.73 12.77 -3.09
CA TYR A 119 1.84 12.87 -2.14
C TYR A 119 2.85 13.96 -2.53
N LEU A 120 3.35 13.96 -3.77
CA LEU A 120 4.29 14.99 -4.23
C LEU A 120 3.71 16.40 -4.16
N SER A 121 2.43 16.57 -4.52
CA SER A 121 1.76 17.87 -4.41
C SER A 121 1.76 18.38 -2.97
N THR A 122 1.57 17.49 -1.98
CA THR A 122 1.62 17.84 -0.55
C THR A 122 3.02 18.10 -0.02
N VAL A 123 4.07 17.55 -0.65
CA VAL A 123 5.47 17.82 -0.32
C VAL A 123 5.92 19.15 -0.95
N ASN A 124 5.50 19.44 -2.18
CA ASN A 124 5.90 20.63 -2.94
C ASN A 124 5.20 21.92 -2.49
N THR A 125 4.08 21.85 -1.76
CA THR A 125 3.51 23.03 -1.07
C THR A 125 4.35 23.53 0.10
N ARG A 126 5.52 22.94 0.35
CA ARG A 126 6.48 23.33 1.39
C ARG A 126 7.55 24.33 0.89
N ARG A 127 7.21 25.21 -0.06
CA ARG A 127 8.04 26.38 -0.42
C ARG A 127 7.20 27.64 -0.34
#